data_AF-A0A0A8L649-F1
#
_entry.id   AF-A0A0A8L649-F1
#
_cell.length_a   1.000
_cell.length_b   1.000
_cell.length_c   1.000
_cell.angle_alpha   90.00
_cell.angle_beta   90.00
_cell.angle_gamma   90.00
#
_symmetry.space_group_name_H-M   'P 1'
#
loop_
_entity.id
_entity.type
_entity.pdbx_description
1 polymer ?
#
loop_
_entity_poly.entity_id
_entity_poly.type
_entity_poly.pdbx_seq_one_letter_code
_entity_poly.pdbx_strand_id
1 'polypeptide(L)'
;MLRYNYACIFLFSLVIVIFLGLTSDSRLTSITSTHDKIAHFIVFCIETVLFTIIFESKSIHFGAYIPQRVRFRLFCVFEEPMSINKFLLAFVVCCVCASTLSEFAQQILSNGKRSFDVFDILANFMGSSLGLGIAYIIEQ
;
A
#
# COMPACT_ATOMS: atom_id res chain seq x y z
N MET A 1 -17.67 -6.21 1.95
CA MET A 1 -17.26 -6.16 3.37
C MET A 1 -15.75 -6.34 3.47
N LEU A 2 -15.14 -6.17 4.64
CA LEU A 2 -13.69 -6.36 4.85
C LEU A 2 -13.40 -7.80 5.29
N ARG A 3 -12.43 -8.45 4.64
CA ARG A 3 -11.97 -9.79 5.02
C ARG A 3 -10.87 -9.67 6.08
N TYR A 4 -11.26 -9.73 7.36
CA TYR A 4 -10.39 -9.44 8.50
C TYR A 4 -9.11 -10.29 8.57
N ASN A 5 -9.14 -11.57 8.16
CA ASN A 5 -7.95 -12.42 8.18
C ASN A 5 -6.82 -11.84 7.31
N TYR A 6 -7.15 -11.39 6.09
CA TYR A 6 -6.17 -10.77 5.20
C TYR A 6 -5.75 -9.39 5.69
N ALA A 7 -6.65 -8.63 6.34
CA ALA A 7 -6.30 -7.36 6.94
C ALA A 7 -5.27 -7.52 8.08
N CYS A 8 -5.41 -8.55 8.92
CA CYS A 8 -4.41 -8.86 9.95
C CYS A 8 -3.06 -9.26 9.33
N ILE A 9 -3.06 -10.08 8.27
CA ILE A 9 -1.83 -10.48 7.57
C ILE A 9 -1.15 -9.26 6.94
N PHE A 10 -1.91 -8.39 6.27
CA PHE A 10 -1.42 -7.15 5.70
C PHE A 10 -0.79 -6.23 6.74
N LEU A 11 -1.50 -5.98 7.85
CA LEU A 11 -0.98 -5.13 8.93
C LEU A 11 0.30 -5.70 9.56
N PHE A 12 0.35 -7.03 9.75
CA PHE A 12 1.55 -7.69 10.25
C PHE A 12 2.71 -7.60 9.26
N SER A 13 2.44 -7.80 7.97
CA SER A 13 3.43 -7.67 6.89
C SER A 13 3.99 -6.24 6.81
N LEU A 14 3.14 -5.21 6.90
CA LEU A 14 3.56 -3.82 6.96
C LEU A 14 4.55 -3.53 8.10
N VAL A 15 4.33 -4.09 9.29
CA VAL A 15 5.26 -3.92 10.41
C VAL A 15 6.64 -4.52 10.09
N ILE A 16 6.66 -5.71 9.47
CA ILE A 16 7.91 -6.36 9.03
C ILE A 16 8.62 -5.50 7.97
N VAL A 17 7.87 -5.02 6.96
CA VAL A 17 8.43 -4.22 5.87
C VAL A 17 9.00 -2.90 6.38
N ILE A 18 8.30 -2.21 7.29
CA ILE A 18 8.82 -0.99 7.92
C ILE A 18 10.09 -1.30 8.71
N PHE A 19 10.10 -2.38 9.49
CA PHE A 19 11.29 -2.80 10.23
C PHE A 19 12.48 -3.07 9.30
N LEU A 20 12.28 -3.81 8.21
CA LEU A 20 13.32 -4.11 7.22
C LEU A 20 13.78 -2.87 6.45
N GLY A 21 12.88 -1.93 6.15
CA GLY A 21 13.20 -0.68 5.47
C GLY A 21 14.02 0.30 6.32
N LEU A 22 13.90 0.21 7.65
CA LEU A 22 14.59 1.09 8.61
C LEU A 22 15.82 0.45 9.27
N THR A 23 15.95 -0.88 9.22
CA THR A 23 17.06 -1.56 9.87
C THR A 23 18.40 -1.09 9.29
N SER A 24 19.29 -0.66 10.17
CA SER A 24 20.66 -0.24 9.84
C SER A 24 21.70 -1.27 10.28
N ASP A 25 21.25 -2.49 10.61
CA ASP A 25 22.14 -3.56 11.06
C ASP A 25 22.99 -4.06 9.88
N SER A 26 24.32 -4.07 10.04
CA SER A 26 25.29 -4.32 8.97
C SER A 26 25.10 -5.68 8.27
N ARG A 27 24.60 -6.69 8.99
CA ARG A 27 24.29 -8.01 8.41
C ARG A 27 23.06 -7.99 7.51
N LEU A 28 22.00 -7.31 7.96
CA LEU A 28 20.77 -7.17 7.18
C LEU A 28 21.02 -6.23 6.01
N THR A 29 21.68 -5.09 6.23
CA THR A 29 22.03 -4.13 5.18
C THR A 29 22.91 -4.72 4.09
N SER A 30 23.80 -5.67 4.38
CA SER A 30 24.60 -6.34 3.33
C SER A 30 23.72 -7.20 2.39
N ILE A 31 22.77 -7.93 2.97
CA ILE A 31 21.84 -8.79 2.22
C ILE A 31 20.83 -7.92 1.45
N THR A 32 20.29 -6.89 2.11
CA THR A 32 19.27 -6.03 1.51
C THR A 32 19.87 -5.04 0.51
N SER A 33 21.06 -4.49 0.72
CA SER A 33 21.64 -3.49 -0.20
C SER A 33 22.04 -4.06 -1.56
N THR A 34 22.46 -5.32 -1.61
CA THR A 34 22.83 -5.98 -2.88
C THR A 34 21.64 -6.22 -3.80
N HIS A 35 20.44 -6.38 -3.25
CA HIS A 35 19.21 -6.69 -3.98
C HIS A 35 18.05 -5.77 -3.60
N ASP A 36 18.37 -4.54 -3.19
CA ASP A 36 17.43 -3.59 -2.58
C ASP A 36 16.22 -3.32 -3.50
N LYS A 37 16.48 -3.13 -4.81
CA LYS A 37 15.42 -2.90 -5.81
C LYS A 37 14.51 -4.11 -5.99
N ILE A 38 15.06 -5.32 -5.91
CA ILE A 38 14.29 -6.56 -6.00
C ILE A 38 13.45 -6.73 -4.74
N ALA A 39 14.00 -6.39 -3.56
CA ALA A 39 13.26 -6.42 -2.31
C ALA A 39 12.06 -5.46 -2.35
N HIS A 40 12.28 -4.21 -2.76
CA HIS A 40 11.23 -3.21 -3.01
C HIS A 40 10.15 -3.73 -3.97
N PHE A 41 10.55 -4.26 -5.11
CA PHE A 41 9.63 -4.86 -6.08
C PHE A 41 8.78 -6.00 -5.49
N ILE A 42 9.41 -6.98 -4.84
CA ILE A 42 8.72 -8.16 -4.29
C ILE A 42 7.78 -7.75 -3.16
N VAL A 43 8.25 -6.91 -2.25
CA VAL A 43 7.47 -6.44 -1.10
C VAL A 43 6.24 -5.67 -1.58
N PHE A 44 6.40 -4.68 -2.45
CA PHE A 44 5.27 -3.92 -2.96
C PHE A 44 4.30 -4.75 -3.80
N CYS A 45 4.79 -5.78 -4.49
CA CYS A 45 3.94 -6.76 -5.15
C CYS A 45 3.06 -7.50 -4.15
N ILE A 46 3.65 -8.07 -3.08
CA ILE A 46 2.92 -8.83 -2.06
C ILE A 46 1.95 -7.91 -1.30
N GLU A 47 2.40 -6.74 -0.87
CA GLU A 47 1.58 -5.76 -0.14
C GLU A 47 0.38 -5.30 -0.99
N THR A 48 0.55 -5.10 -2.30
CA THR A 48 -0.55 -4.69 -3.18
C THR A 48 -1.57 -5.82 -3.38
N VAL A 49 -1.11 -7.07 -3.48
CA VAL A 49 -2.02 -8.24 -3.50
C VAL A 49 -2.81 -8.30 -2.21
N LEU A 50 -2.12 -8.27 -1.05
CA LEU A 50 -2.74 -8.31 0.27
C LEU A 50 -3.73 -7.16 0.48
N PHE A 51 -3.36 -5.93 0.09
CA PHE A 51 -4.24 -4.77 0.18
C PHE A 51 -5.51 -4.94 -0.64
N THR A 52 -5.40 -5.47 -1.86
CA THR A 52 -6.55 -5.60 -2.77
C THR A 52 -7.53 -6.68 -2.29
N ILE A 53 -7.03 -7.82 -1.79
CA ILE A 53 -7.88 -8.95 -1.33
C ILE A 53 -8.60 -8.69 0.01
N ILE A 54 -8.18 -7.66 0.76
CA ILE A 54 -8.90 -7.21 1.97
C ILE A 54 -10.34 -6.82 1.63
N PHE A 55 -10.56 -6.24 0.45
CA PHE A 55 -11.86 -5.79 0.01
C PHE A 55 -12.60 -6.90 -0.75
N GLU A 56 -13.60 -7.47 -0.09
CA GLU A 56 -14.45 -8.49 -0.71
C GLU A 56 -15.28 -7.94 -1.87
N SER A 57 -15.79 -6.70 -1.73
CA SER A 57 -16.67 -6.08 -2.71
C SER A 57 -15.89 -5.40 -3.82
N LYS A 58 -16.32 -5.52 -5.08
CA LYS A 58 -15.68 -4.87 -6.25
C LYS A 58 -15.72 -3.33 -6.14
N SER A 59 -16.77 -2.78 -5.51
CA SER A 59 -16.92 -1.35 -5.21
C SER A 59 -16.96 -1.11 -3.71
N ILE A 60 -16.20 -0.12 -3.24
CA ILE A 60 -16.17 0.30 -1.84
C ILE A 60 -17.05 1.55 -1.71
N HIS A 61 -18.00 1.52 -0.78
CA HIS A 61 -18.92 2.62 -0.52
C HIS A 61 -18.50 3.32 0.76
N PHE A 62 -17.87 4.49 0.64
CA PHE A 62 -17.35 5.24 1.79
C PHE A 62 -18.47 5.75 2.73
N GLY A 63 -19.70 5.87 2.21
CA GLY A 63 -20.85 6.37 2.98
C GLY A 63 -21.33 5.49 4.14
N ALA A 64 -20.86 4.23 4.23
CA ALA A 64 -21.31 3.30 5.27
C ALA A 64 -20.62 3.50 6.64
N TYR A 65 -19.46 4.16 6.67
CA TYR A 65 -18.65 4.36 7.89
C TYR A 65 -18.77 5.77 8.50
N ILE A 66 -19.58 6.65 7.91
CA ILE A 66 -19.77 8.02 8.40
C ILE A 66 -20.91 8.06 9.44
N PRO A 67 -20.68 8.60 10.66
CA PRO A 67 -21.74 8.75 11.66
C PRO A 67 -22.92 9.56 11.10
N GLN A 68 -24.16 9.13 11.36
CA GLN A 68 -25.37 9.76 10.79
C GLN A 68 -25.44 11.29 10.96
N ARG A 69 -24.86 11.84 12.05
CA ARG A 69 -24.82 13.29 12.31
C ARG A 69 -23.96 14.08 11.31
N VAL A 70 -22.86 13.51 10.83
CA VAL A 70 -21.97 14.15 9.84
C VAL A 70 -22.47 13.86 8.42
N ARG A 71 -23.08 12.68 8.23
CA ARG A 71 -23.64 12.23 6.95
C ARG A 71 -24.61 13.24 6.36
N PHE A 72 -25.50 13.85 7.17
CA PHE A 72 -26.47 14.84 6.69
C PHE A 72 -25.81 16.11 6.14
N ARG A 73 -24.76 16.63 6.78
CA ARG A 73 -24.04 17.82 6.30
C ARG A 73 -23.17 17.54 5.08
N LEU A 74 -22.56 16.36 5.01
CA LEU A 74 -21.74 15.97 3.86
C LEU A 74 -22.60 15.68 2.61
N PHE A 75 -23.79 15.09 2.78
CA PHE A 75 -24.72 14.80 1.67
C PHE A 75 -25.26 16.07 0.99
N CYS A 76 -25.37 17.19 1.72
CA CYS A 76 -25.73 18.48 1.11
C CYS A 76 -24.62 19.10 0.25
N VAL A 77 -23.39 18.56 0.33
CA VAL A 77 -22.22 19.05 -0.43
C VAL A 77 -21.75 18.02 -1.47
N PHE A 78 -21.95 16.72 -1.21
CA PHE A 78 -21.64 15.61 -2.11
C PHE A 78 -22.91 14.86 -2.46
N GLU A 79 -23.32 14.97 -3.73
CA GLU A 79 -24.62 14.55 -4.24
C GLU A 79 -24.82 13.03 -4.31
N GLU A 80 -23.74 12.23 -4.29
CA GLU A 80 -23.83 10.76 -4.33
C GLU A 80 -22.74 10.10 -3.45
N PRO A 81 -23.04 8.97 -2.76
CA PRO A 81 -22.05 8.22 -2.01
C PRO A 81 -20.96 7.73 -2.96
N MET A 82 -19.76 8.32 -2.87
CA MET A 82 -18.64 8.01 -3.75
C MET A 82 -18.30 6.51 -3.67
N SER A 83 -18.66 5.78 -4.73
CA SER A 83 -18.30 4.37 -4.91
C SER A 83 -17.01 4.29 -5.72
N ILE A 84 -15.93 3.80 -5.12
CA ILE A 84 -14.65 3.64 -5.82
C ILE A 84 -14.42 2.15 -6.07
N ASN A 85 -13.94 1.82 -7.27
CA ASN A 85 -13.52 0.46 -7.62
C ASN A 85 -12.29 0.08 -6.76
N LYS A 86 -12.28 -1.11 -6.14
CA LYS A 86 -11.17 -1.54 -5.28
C LYS A 86 -9.82 -1.55 -6.00
N PHE A 87 -9.79 -1.86 -7.30
CA PHE A 87 -8.57 -1.83 -8.12
C PHE A 87 -8.10 -0.39 -8.38
N LEU A 88 -9.02 0.55 -8.57
CA LEU A 88 -8.67 1.97 -8.67
C LEU A 88 -8.14 2.50 -7.34
N LEU A 89 -8.75 2.10 -6.22
CA LEU A 89 -8.25 2.42 -4.90
C LEU A 89 -6.84 1.87 -4.69
N ALA A 90 -6.60 0.61 -5.02
CA ALA A 90 -5.29 -0.03 -4.92
C ALA A 90 -4.25 0.62 -5.85
N PHE A 91 -4.64 1.02 -7.06
CA PHE A 91 -3.75 1.77 -7.96
C PHE A 91 -3.31 3.10 -7.34
N VAL A 92 -4.25 3.91 -6.84
CA VAL A 92 -3.93 5.20 -6.23
C VAL A 92 -3.12 5.01 -4.94
N VAL A 93 -3.55 4.13 -4.05
CA VAL A 93 -2.93 3.94 -2.74
C VAL A 93 -1.58 3.25 -2.85
N CYS A 94 -1.48 2.13 -3.56
CA CYS A 94 -0.25 1.33 -3.61
C CYS A 94 0.72 1.80 -4.71
N CYS A 95 0.22 1.96 -5.94
CA CYS A 95 1.10 2.28 -7.07
C CYS A 95 1.56 3.74 -7.02
N VAL A 96 0.67 4.70 -6.70
CA VAL A 96 1.05 6.12 -6.69
C VAL A 96 1.57 6.56 -5.32
N CYS A 97 0.71 6.49 -4.30
CA CYS A 97 1.00 7.06 -2.99
C CYS A 97 2.09 6.26 -2.27
N ALA A 98 1.89 4.96 -2.02
CA ALA A 98 2.82 4.16 -1.23
C ALA A 98 4.19 4.04 -1.90
N SER A 99 4.23 3.87 -3.22
CA SER A 99 5.50 3.76 -3.96
C SER A 99 6.35 5.03 -3.88
N THR A 100 5.71 6.20 -3.82
CA THR A 100 6.39 7.50 -3.69
C THR A 100 6.69 7.83 -2.24
N LEU A 101 5.69 7.72 -1.36
CA LEU A 101 5.80 8.13 0.04
C LEU A 101 6.70 7.21 0.87
N SER A 102 6.88 5.95 0.47
CA SER A 102 7.80 5.04 1.16
C SER A 102 9.24 5.56 1.11
N GLU A 103 9.66 6.15 -0.01
CA GLU A 103 11.01 6.70 -0.17
C GLU A 103 11.22 7.93 0.71
N PHE A 104 10.25 8.85 0.71
CA PHE A 104 10.26 9.98 1.64
C PHE A 104 10.25 9.52 3.10
N ALA A 105 9.45 8.51 3.44
CA ALA A 105 9.39 7.96 4.79
C ALA A 105 10.73 7.34 5.20
N GLN A 106 11.38 6.57 4.34
CA GLN A 106 12.69 5.98 4.63
C GLN A 106 13.77 7.05 4.82
N GLN A 107 13.78 8.11 4.01
CA GLN A 107 14.72 9.23 4.18
C GLN A 107 14.51 9.97 5.52
N ILE A 108 13.26 10.28 5.86
CA ILE A 108 12.90 10.99 7.10
C ILE A 108 13.18 10.12 8.33
N LEU A 109 12.68 8.88 8.33
CA LEU A 109 12.76 7.99 9.50
C LEU A 109 14.17 7.43 9.74
N SER A 110 15.01 7.34 8.70
CA SER A 110 16.42 6.97 8.86
C SER A 110 17.30 8.11 9.40
N ASN A 111 16.73 9.29 9.68
CA ASN A 111 17.47 10.50 10.03
C ASN A 111 18.56 10.84 8.99
N GLY A 112 18.26 10.67 7.70
CA GLY A 112 19.17 10.96 6.60
C GLY A 112 20.29 9.94 6.40
N LYS A 113 20.26 8.79 7.07
CA LYS A 113 21.23 7.69 6.83
C LYS A 113 21.02 7.02 5.48
N ARG A 114 19.79 7.01 4.97
CA ARG A 114 19.44 6.48 3.65
C ARG A 114 19.29 7.64 2.66
N SER A 115 19.91 7.52 1.50
CA SER A 115 19.78 8.48 0.40
C SER A 115 18.47 8.26 -0.35
N PHE A 116 17.84 9.35 -0.79
CA PHE A 116 16.69 9.31 -1.66
C PHE A 116 17.04 8.69 -3.02
N ASP A 117 16.33 7.65 -3.44
CA ASP A 117 16.57 6.96 -4.70
C ASP A 117 15.28 6.82 -5.55
N VAL A 118 15.28 7.45 -6.73
CA VAL A 118 14.17 7.38 -7.69
C VAL A 118 13.95 5.95 -8.21
N PHE A 119 15.00 5.12 -8.26
CA PHE A 119 14.87 3.74 -8.68
C PHE A 119 14.12 2.88 -7.66
N ASP A 120 14.10 3.26 -6.37
CA ASP A 120 13.24 2.61 -5.36
C ASP A 120 11.76 2.90 -5.63
N ILE A 121 11.43 4.15 -5.98
CA ILE A 121 10.07 4.52 -6.39
C ILE A 121 9.63 3.72 -7.62
N LEU A 122 10.51 3.59 -8.64
CA LEU A 122 10.21 2.81 -9.84
C LEU A 122 10.03 1.31 -9.53
N ALA A 123 10.90 0.73 -8.69
CA ALA A 123 10.78 -0.66 -8.26
C ALA A 123 9.47 -0.92 -7.50
N ASN A 124 9.10 -0.02 -6.58
CA ASN A 124 7.85 -0.07 -5.84
C ASN A 124 6.63 0.03 -6.77
N PHE A 125 6.67 0.95 -7.72
CA PHE A 125 5.61 1.15 -8.70
C PHE A 125 5.42 -0.09 -9.58
N MET A 126 6.52 -0.65 -10.09
CA MET A 126 6.49 -1.87 -10.91
C MET A 126 6.00 -3.08 -10.11
N GLY A 127 6.48 -3.25 -8.88
CA GLY A 127 6.03 -4.30 -7.97
C GLY A 127 4.53 -4.19 -7.69
N SER A 128 4.07 -3.00 -7.34
CA SER A 128 2.64 -2.73 -7.09
C SER A 128 1.78 -2.98 -8.32
N SER A 129 2.26 -2.60 -9.51
CA SER A 129 1.54 -2.82 -10.78
C SER A 129 1.37 -4.32 -11.07
N LEU A 130 2.44 -5.12 -10.86
CA LEU A 130 2.35 -6.58 -10.99
C LEU A 130 1.40 -7.16 -9.93
N GLY A 131 1.52 -6.74 -8.67
CA GLY A 131 0.66 -7.18 -7.58
C GLY A 131 -0.81 -6.87 -7.84
N LEU A 132 -1.11 -5.70 -8.39
CA LEU A 132 -2.47 -5.32 -8.80
C LEU A 132 -2.99 -6.23 -9.92
N GLY A 133 -2.15 -6.56 -10.91
CA GLY A 133 -2.49 -7.51 -11.98
C GLY A 133 -2.78 -8.92 -11.45
N ILE A 134 -1.95 -9.41 -10.53
CA ILE A 134 -2.17 -10.71 -9.85
C ILE A 134 -3.49 -10.68 -9.08
N ALA A 135 -3.73 -9.62 -8.28
CA ALA A 135 -4.96 -9.48 -7.51
C ALA A 135 -6.20 -9.42 -8.42
N TYR A 136 -6.10 -8.77 -9.58
CA TYR A 136 -7.16 -8.74 -10.58
C TYR A 136 -7.50 -10.14 -11.09
N ILE A 137 -6.50 -10.98 -11.37
CA ILE A 137 -6.71 -12.36 -11.82
C ILE A 137 -7.35 -13.20 -10.70
N ILE A 138 -6.93 -13.02 -9.45
CA ILE A 138 -7.44 -13.78 -8.29
C ILE A 138 -8.90 -13.40 -7.95
N GLU A 139 -9.27 -12.13 -8.11
CA GLU A 139 -10.55 -11.57 -7.64
C GLU A 139 -11.60 -11.36 -8.75
N GLN A 140 -11.31 -11.81 -9.98
CA GLN A 140 -12.26 -11.81 -11.10
C GLN A 140 -13.41 -12.78 -10.84
#